data_AF-N0CJI6-F1
#
_entry.id   AF-N0CJI6-F1
#
_cell.length_a   1.000
_cell.length_b   1.000
_cell.length_c   1.000
_cell.angle_alpha   90.00
_cell.angle_beta   90.00
_cell.angle_gamma   90.00
#
_symmetry.space_group_name_H-M   'P 1'
#
loop_
_entity.id
_entity.type
_entity.pdbx_description
1 polymer ?
#
loop_
_entity_poly.entity_id
_entity_poly.type
_entity_poly.pdbx_seq_one_letter_code
_entity_poly.pdbx_strand_id
1 'polypeptide(L)'
;MNGWLLAAGITALGVAAVHIVAGHRDVVRPLLSCGLGDEPKRVLHAVWHMVSIDLALSGLALLHLSLTDSTSGTGLVAWFVAAHFIAYAAAFLFVTLSVGWPRPLLRLPQWILLLPVAALAAAGAA
;
A
#
# COMPACT_ATOMS: atom_id res chain seq x y z
N MET A 1 -22.84 -9.37 -2.15
CA MET A 1 -21.67 -8.96 -1.32
C MET A 1 -20.52 -9.91 -1.57
N ASN A 2 -19.35 -9.37 -1.92
CA ASN A 2 -18.13 -10.16 -2.14
C ASN A 2 -17.24 -10.08 -0.89
N GLY A 3 -17.19 -11.18 -0.11
CA GLY A 3 -16.45 -11.24 1.15
C GLY A 3 -14.94 -11.05 1.00
N TRP A 4 -14.36 -11.48 -0.12
CA TRP A 4 -12.95 -11.29 -0.42
C TRP A 4 -12.63 -9.81 -0.66
N LEU A 5 -13.44 -9.10 -1.45
CA LEU A 5 -13.26 -7.67 -1.69
C LEU A 5 -13.51 -6.84 -0.42
N LEU A 6 -14.46 -7.27 0.42
CA LEU A 6 -14.69 -6.63 1.72
C LEU A 6 -13.45 -6.74 2.61
N ALA A 7 -12.91 -7.96 2.75
CA ALA A 7 -11.68 -8.19 3.49
C ALA A 7 -10.50 -7.39 2.89
N ALA A 8 -10.34 -7.41 1.56
CA ALA A 8 -9.29 -6.65 0.86
C ALA A 8 -9.39 -5.15 1.15
N GLY A 9 -10.58 -4.57 1.08
CA GLY A 9 -10.83 -3.16 1.35
C GLY A 9 -10.53 -2.77 2.79
N ILE A 10 -10.99 -3.57 3.77
CA ILE A 10 -10.68 -3.36 5.20
C ILE A 10 -9.17 -3.45 5.43
N THR A 11 -8.51 -4.47 4.89
CA THR A 11 -7.06 -4.64 5.03
C THR A 11 -6.31 -3.46 4.40
N ALA A 12 -6.68 -3.03 3.20
CA ALA A 12 -6.06 -1.88 2.52
C ALA A 12 -6.21 -0.58 3.32
N LEU A 13 -7.38 -0.30 3.90
CA LEU A 13 -7.56 0.84 4.79
C LEU A 13 -6.74 0.73 6.08
N GLY A 14 -6.61 -0.48 6.63
CA GLY A 14 -5.69 -0.76 7.73
C GLY A 14 -4.25 -0.43 7.37
N VAL A 15 -3.78 -0.85 6.18
CA VAL A 15 -2.46 -0.50 5.65
C VAL A 15 -2.31 1.01 5.49
N ALA A 16 -3.31 1.70 4.92
CA ALA A 16 -3.31 3.15 4.78
C ALA A 16 -3.19 3.86 6.14
N ALA A 17 -3.92 3.40 7.16
CA ALA A 17 -3.85 3.93 8.51
C ALA A 17 -2.45 3.72 9.13
N VAL A 18 -1.89 2.52 9.02
CA VAL A 18 -0.52 2.22 9.50
C VAL A 18 0.51 3.08 8.78
N HIS A 19 0.40 3.23 7.45
CA HIS A 19 1.24 4.11 6.65
C HIS A 19 1.18 5.53 7.20
N ILE A 20 0.00 6.15 7.21
CA ILE A 20 -0.21 7.54 7.64
C ILE A 20 0.28 7.77 9.08
N VAL A 21 0.04 6.83 10.00
CA VAL A 21 0.24 7.04 11.44
C VAL A 21 1.62 6.57 11.91
N ALA A 22 1.99 5.31 11.63
CA ALA A 22 3.27 4.75 12.05
C ALA A 22 4.40 5.24 11.14
N GLY A 23 4.23 5.16 9.82
CA GLY A 23 5.28 5.60 8.91
C GLY A 23 5.52 7.12 8.92
N HIS A 24 4.53 7.94 9.31
CA HIS A 24 4.81 9.35 9.57
C HIS A 24 5.77 9.53 10.76
N ARG A 25 5.59 8.76 11.84
CA ARG A 25 6.44 8.82 13.03
C ARG A 25 7.84 8.27 12.76
N ASP A 26 7.91 7.12 12.10
CA ASP A 26 9.14 6.33 11.99
C ASP A 26 9.98 6.68 10.75
N VAL A 27 9.37 7.23 9.70
CA VAL A 27 10.04 7.53 8.42
C VAL A 27 9.99 9.02 8.09
N VAL A 28 8.79 9.62 8.03
CA VAL A 28 8.63 11.01 7.54
C VAL A 28 9.27 12.02 8.49
N ARG A 29 9.02 11.92 9.79
CA ARG A 29 9.60 12.86 10.77
C ARG A 29 11.13 12.84 10.73
N PRO A 30 11.81 11.67 10.82
CA PRO A 30 13.26 11.60 10.66
C PRO A 30 13.77 12.16 9.32
N LEU A 31 13.06 11.89 8.22
CA LEU A 31 13.40 12.39 6.89
C LEU A 31 13.32 13.92 6.83
N LEU A 32 12.29 14.54 7.41
CA LEU A 32 12.15 16.00 7.41
C LEU A 32 13.17 16.68 8.32
N SER A 33 13.61 16.01 9.39
CA SER A 33 14.61 16.54 10.32
C SER A 33 16.07 16.30 9.90
N CYS A 34 16.33 15.49 8.87
CA CYS A 34 17.71 15.16 8.49
C CYS A 34 18.44 16.33 7.80
N GLY A 35 19.74 16.17 7.53
CA GLY A 35 20.58 17.20 6.90
C GLY A 35 20.40 17.39 5.38
N LEU A 36 19.41 16.76 4.75
CA LEU A 36 19.15 16.94 3.31
C LEU A 36 18.69 18.37 2.98
N GLY A 37 18.92 18.80 1.74
CA GLY A 37 18.36 20.06 1.22
C GLY A 37 16.83 20.07 1.27
N ASP A 38 16.26 21.28 1.34
CA ASP A 38 14.81 21.44 1.53
C ASP A 38 14.00 20.87 0.36
N GLU A 39 14.44 21.09 -0.88
CA GLU A 39 13.70 20.62 -2.06
C GLU A 39 13.53 19.08 -2.09
N PRO A 40 14.59 18.24 -1.98
CA PRO A 40 14.44 16.78 -1.90
C PRO A 40 13.51 16.31 -0.77
N LYS A 41 13.57 16.93 0.41
CA LYS A 41 12.67 16.60 1.53
C LYS A 41 11.21 16.85 1.19
N ARG A 42 10.92 17.99 0.57
CA ARG A 42 9.55 18.37 0.20
C ARG A 42 9.01 17.49 -0.91
N VAL A 43 9.83 17.11 -1.88
CA VAL A 43 9.46 16.13 -2.92
C VAL A 43 9.10 14.79 -2.30
N LEU A 44 9.95 14.23 -1.44
CA LEU A 44 9.66 12.96 -0.76
C LEU A 44 8.43 13.04 0.16
N HIS A 45 8.20 14.19 0.80
CA HIS A 45 7.00 14.42 1.60
C HIS A 45 5.72 14.52 0.75
N ALA A 46 5.80 15.07 -0.47
CA ALA A 46 4.70 15.03 -1.42
C ALA A 46 4.40 13.59 -1.86
N VAL A 47 5.43 12.81 -2.22
CA VAL A 47 5.29 11.39 -2.59
C VAL A 47 4.66 10.58 -1.44
N TRP A 48 5.04 10.87 -0.19
CA TRP A 48 4.41 10.27 0.99
C TRP A 48 2.89 10.47 1.04
N HIS A 49 2.41 11.70 0.75
CA HIS A 49 0.99 12.02 0.70
C HIS A 49 0.30 11.36 -0.50
N MET A 50 0.96 11.31 -1.66
CA MET A 50 0.42 10.63 -2.86
C MET A 50 0.14 9.15 -2.55
N VAL A 51 1.10 8.44 -1.95
CA VAL A 51 0.91 7.04 -1.53
C VAL A 51 -0.18 6.90 -0.47
N SER A 52 -0.27 7.85 0.48
CA SER A 52 -1.34 7.84 1.50
C SER A 52 -2.73 7.91 0.87
N ILE A 53 -2.92 8.81 -0.09
CA ILE A 53 -4.19 9.00 -0.81
C ILE A 53 -4.50 7.75 -1.64
N ASP A 54 -3.53 7.25 -2.37
CA ASP A 54 -3.65 6.10 -3.25
C ASP A 54 -4.02 4.80 -2.50
N LEU A 55 -3.39 4.51 -1.36
CA LEU A 55 -3.75 3.38 -0.50
C LEU A 55 -5.18 3.52 0.05
N ALA A 56 -5.56 4.72 0.49
CA ALA A 56 -6.91 4.98 1.01
C ALA A 56 -7.97 4.83 -0.08
N LEU A 57 -7.75 5.40 -1.26
CA LEU A 57 -8.67 5.28 -2.40
C LEU A 57 -8.79 3.84 -2.89
N SER A 58 -7.70 3.08 -2.92
CA SER A 58 -7.73 1.65 -3.24
C SER A 58 -8.60 0.86 -2.26
N GLY A 59 -8.46 1.13 -0.96
CA GLY A 59 -9.30 0.50 0.07
C GLY A 59 -10.78 0.88 -0.04
N LEU A 60 -11.08 2.16 -0.27
CA LEU A 60 -12.46 2.64 -0.48
C LEU A 60 -13.08 2.04 -1.75
N ALA A 61 -12.32 1.92 -2.83
CA ALA A 61 -12.78 1.30 -4.07
C ALA A 61 -13.13 -0.18 -3.86
N LEU A 62 -12.26 -0.94 -3.20
CA LEU A 62 -12.51 -2.36 -2.90
C LEU A 62 -13.72 -2.53 -1.96
N LEU A 63 -13.87 -1.67 -0.94
CA LEU A 63 -15.04 -1.66 -0.08
C LEU A 63 -16.32 -1.39 -0.87
N HIS A 64 -16.31 -0.37 -1.73
CA HIS A 64 -17.46 -0.05 -2.57
C HIS A 64 -17.86 -1.23 -3.45
N LEU A 65 -16.89 -1.84 -4.15
CA LEU A 65 -17.10 -3.01 -5.00
C LEU A 65 -17.57 -4.25 -4.23
N SER A 66 -17.25 -4.36 -2.94
CA SER A 66 -17.71 -5.47 -2.11
C SER A 66 -19.21 -5.40 -1.78
N LEU A 67 -19.77 -4.19 -1.79
CA LEU A 67 -21.14 -3.89 -1.40
C LEU A 67 -22.09 -3.78 -2.60
N THR A 68 -21.57 -3.50 -3.79
CA THR A 68 -22.35 -3.43 -5.03
C THR A 68 -22.50 -4.81 -5.67
N ASP A 69 -23.54 -4.97 -6.49
CA ASP A 69 -23.68 -6.15 -7.33
C ASP A 69 -22.55 -6.18 -8.37
N SER A 70 -22.06 -7.37 -8.69
CA SER A 70 -20.94 -7.54 -9.61
C SER A 70 -21.27 -6.96 -10.98
N THR A 71 -20.69 -5.80 -11.29
CA THR A 71 -20.73 -5.19 -12.62
C THR A 71 -19.60 -5.73 -13.47
N SER A 72 -19.68 -5.56 -14.80
CA SER A 72 -18.64 -6.00 -15.73
C SER A 72 -17.24 -5.40 -15.45
N GLY A 73 -17.17 -4.30 -14.69
CA GLY A 73 -15.91 -3.64 -14.32
C GLY A 73 -15.30 -4.10 -12.99
N THR A 74 -16.03 -4.82 -12.14
CA THR A 74 -15.58 -5.17 -10.78
C THR A 74 -14.27 -5.95 -10.80
N GLY A 75 -14.18 -6.99 -11.64
CA GLY A 75 -12.97 -7.81 -11.76
C GLY A 75 -11.77 -7.03 -12.28
N LEU A 76 -11.97 -6.13 -13.24
CA LEU A 76 -10.88 -5.31 -13.80
C LEU A 76 -10.28 -4.38 -12.73
N VAL A 77 -11.12 -3.69 -11.95
CA VAL A 77 -10.66 -2.80 -10.89
C VAL A 77 -9.97 -3.59 -9.78
N ALA A 78 -10.52 -4.73 -9.36
CA ALA A 78 -9.92 -5.56 -8.34
C ALA A 78 -8.54 -6.11 -8.77
N TRP A 79 -8.40 -6.57 -10.02
CA TRP A 79 -7.10 -6.98 -10.58
C TRP A 79 -6.12 -5.82 -10.71
N PHE A 80 -6.59 -4.64 -11.09
CA PHE A 80 -5.74 -3.44 -11.13
C PHE A 80 -5.18 -3.11 -9.75
N VAL A 81 -6.02 -3.11 -8.71
CA VAL A 81 -5.57 -2.90 -7.32
C VAL A 81 -4.62 -4.02 -6.87
N ALA A 82 -4.90 -5.28 -7.21
CA ALA A 82 -4.01 -6.39 -6.88
C ALA A 82 -2.61 -6.23 -7.50
N ALA A 83 -2.55 -5.93 -8.81
CA ALA A 83 -1.29 -5.69 -9.52
C ALA A 83 -0.52 -4.49 -8.93
N HIS A 84 -1.24 -3.44 -8.57
CA HIS A 84 -0.67 -2.25 -7.95
C HIS A 84 -0.01 -2.56 -6.58
N PHE A 85 -0.69 -3.30 -5.70
CA PHE A 85 -0.13 -3.70 -4.41
C PHE A 85 1.04 -4.70 -4.54
N ILE A 86 1.02 -5.57 -5.56
CA ILE A 86 2.17 -6.43 -5.91
C ILE A 86 3.37 -5.57 -6.32
N ALA A 87 3.16 -4.55 -7.16
CA ALA A 87 4.24 -3.67 -7.60
C ALA A 87 4.88 -2.91 -6.41
N TYR A 88 4.07 -2.42 -5.47
CA TYR A 88 4.61 -1.80 -4.24
C TYR A 88 5.37 -2.79 -3.37
N ALA A 89 4.84 -4.00 -3.15
CA ALA A 89 5.55 -5.03 -2.40
C ALA A 89 6.89 -5.38 -3.06
N ALA A 90 6.90 -5.50 -4.40
CA ALA A 90 8.10 -5.76 -5.17
C ALA A 90 9.13 -4.63 -5.05
N ALA A 91 8.70 -3.36 -5.02
CA ALA A 91 9.61 -2.23 -4.80
C ALA A 91 10.29 -2.30 -3.43
N PHE A 92 9.54 -2.59 -2.35
CA PHE A 92 10.13 -2.76 -1.02
C PHE A 92 11.07 -3.97 -0.94
N LEU A 93 10.70 -5.09 -1.54
CA LEU A 93 11.56 -6.28 -1.61
C LEU A 93 12.84 -5.99 -2.40
N PHE A 94 12.74 -5.33 -3.55
CA PHE A 94 13.89 -4.95 -4.36
C PHE A 94 14.85 -4.06 -3.59
N VAL A 95 14.35 -2.97 -2.98
CA VAL A 95 15.18 -2.05 -2.20
C VAL A 95 15.82 -2.79 -1.02
N THR A 96 15.03 -3.54 -0.24
CA THR A 96 15.57 -4.16 0.97
C THR A 96 16.61 -5.24 0.67
N LEU A 97 16.46 -5.97 -0.44
CA LEU A 97 17.41 -6.98 -0.88
C LEU A 97 18.64 -6.38 -1.60
N SER A 98 18.52 -5.15 -2.12
CA SER A 98 19.64 -4.43 -2.75
C SER A 98 20.64 -3.85 -1.76
N VAL A 99 20.26 -3.72 -0.49
CA VAL A 99 21.09 -3.14 0.57
C VAL A 99 21.68 -4.25 1.44
N GLY A 100 22.98 -4.19 1.73
CA GLY A 100 23.72 -5.19 2.52
C GLY A 100 23.41 -5.21 4.03
N TRP A 101 22.16 -4.99 4.44
CA TRP A 101 21.76 -4.99 5.84
C TRP A 101 21.62 -6.40 6.42
N PRO A 102 21.92 -6.60 7.73
CA PRO A 102 21.60 -7.84 8.40
C PRO A 102 20.07 -7.99 8.50
N ARG A 103 19.56 -9.17 8.12
CA ARG A 103 18.12 -9.51 8.06
C ARG A 103 17.32 -8.50 7.20
N PRO A 104 17.64 -8.37 5.90
CA PRO A 104 17.12 -7.31 5.05
C PRO A 104 15.58 -7.31 4.98
N LEU A 105 14.94 -8.48 4.92
CA LEU A 105 13.48 -8.60 4.83
C LEU A 105 12.71 -8.00 6.02
N LEU A 106 13.36 -7.83 7.17
CA LEU A 106 12.76 -7.27 8.38
C LEU A 106 13.04 -5.77 8.56
N ARG A 107 13.94 -5.18 7.76
CA ARG A 107 14.27 -3.75 7.82
C ARG A 107 13.22 -2.88 7.15
N LEU A 108 12.65 -3.39 6.06
CA LEU A 108 11.54 -2.77 5.34
C LEU A 108 10.36 -3.77 5.26
N PRO A 109 9.64 -4.01 6.37
CA PRO A 109 8.61 -5.05 6.45
C PRO A 109 7.29 -4.68 5.74
N GLN A 110 7.22 -3.57 5.00
CA GLN A 110 5.99 -3.08 4.37
C GLN A 110 5.36 -4.10 3.41
N TRP A 111 6.18 -4.92 2.75
CA TRP A 111 5.70 -6.00 1.87
C TRP A 111 4.77 -6.99 2.57
N ILE A 112 4.93 -7.20 3.89
CA ILE A 112 4.11 -8.11 4.70
C ILE A 112 2.67 -7.61 4.79
N LEU A 113 2.45 -6.29 4.79
CA LEU A 113 1.12 -5.68 4.84
C LEU A 113 0.51 -5.52 3.44
N LEU A 114 1.34 -5.31 2.41
CA LEU A 114 0.90 -5.07 1.04
C LEU A 114 0.44 -6.36 0.33
N LEU A 115 1.19 -7.47 0.47
CA LEU A 115 0.86 -8.73 -0.21
C LEU A 115 -0.51 -9.32 0.17
N PRO A 116 -0.96 -9.30 1.45
CA PRO A 116 -2.29 -9.74 1.81
C PRO A 116 -3.40 -8.99 1.09
N VAL A 117 -3.28 -7.67 0.90
CA VAL A 117 -4.27 -6.89 0.14
C VAL A 117 -4.35 -7.38 -1.29
N ALA A 118 -3.19 -7.58 -1.95
CA ALA A 118 -3.15 -8.07 -3.31
C ALA A 118 -3.78 -9.47 -3.46
N ALA A 119 -3.46 -10.39 -2.54
CA ALA A 119 -4.01 -11.74 -2.55
C ALA A 119 -5.54 -11.74 -2.37
N LEU A 120 -6.05 -10.95 -1.42
CA LEU A 120 -7.50 -10.83 -1.17
C LEU A 120 -8.22 -10.17 -2.36
N ALA A 121 -7.65 -9.12 -2.94
CA ALA A 121 -8.21 -8.45 -4.10
C ALA A 121 -8.25 -9.38 -5.33
N ALA A 122 -7.18 -10.14 -5.59
CA ALA A 122 -7.13 -11.13 -6.66
C ALA A 122 -8.14 -12.27 -6.43
N ALA A 123 -8.27 -12.77 -5.20
CA ALA A 123 -9.25 -13.80 -4.86
C ALA A 123 -10.70 -13.31 -5.03
N GLY A 124 -10.97 -12.03 -4.75
CA GLY A 124 -12.27 -11.43 -4.98
C GLY A 124 -12.55 -11.03 -6.43
N ALA A 125 -11.52 -11.03 -7.29
CA ALA A 125 -11.61 -10.72 -8.71
C ALA A 125 -11.86 -11.96 -9.60
N ALA A 126 -11.55 -13.15 -9.07
CA ALA A 126 -11.75 -14.45 -9.71
C ALA A 126 -13.17 -14.98 -9.47
#